data_AF-A0AAW6P1R1-F1
#
_entry.id   AF-A0AAW6P1R1-F1
#
_cell.length_a   1.000
_cell.length_b   1.000
_cell.length_c   1.000
_cell.angle_alpha   90.00
_cell.angle_beta   90.00
_cell.angle_gamma   90.00
#
_symmetry.space_group_name_H-M   'P 1'
#
loop_
_entity.id
_entity.type
_entity.pdbx_description
1 polymer ?
#
loop_
_entity_poly.entity_id
_entity_poly.type
_entity_poly.pdbx_seq_one_letter_code
_entity_poly.pdbx_strand_id
1 'polypeptide(L)' 'MLPHPLTSTAPSELYDAAQSRQAALVNLLRLLAGAPDLGAPTEEVLDGTFSALEYLAADAERLYAAAEQRTRP' A
#
# COMPACT_ATOMS: atom_id res chain seq x y z
N MET A 1 -18.88 -25.59 3.02
CA MET A 1 -18.03 -24.72 2.17
C MET A 1 -18.26 -23.30 2.65
N LEU A 2 -17.36 -22.77 3.49
CA LEU A 2 -17.42 -21.38 3.93
C LEU A 2 -17.09 -20.48 2.73
N PRO A 3 -17.89 -19.44 2.42
CA PRO A 3 -17.53 -18.50 1.37
C PRO A 3 -16.21 -17.85 1.74
N HIS A 4 -15.23 -17.87 0.83
CA HIS A 4 -13.98 -17.18 1.04
C HIS A 4 -14.28 -15.68 1.20
N PRO A 5 -13.72 -15.00 2.22
CA PRO A 5 -14.08 -13.61 2.57
C PRO A 5 -13.74 -12.57 1.49
N LEU A 6 -13.07 -12.97 0.40
CA LEU A 6 -12.66 -12.10 -0.70
C LEU A 6 -13.64 -12.09 -1.89
N THR A 7 -14.73 -12.87 -1.82
CA THR A 7 -15.70 -13.02 -2.92
C THR A 7 -16.73 -11.87 -2.98
N SER A 8 -16.81 -11.02 -1.94
CA SER A 8 -17.84 -9.97 -1.82
C SER A 8 -17.26 -8.59 -1.46
N THR A 9 -16.01 -8.31 -1.84
CA THR A 9 -15.45 -6.96 -1.62
C THR A 9 -15.96 -6.04 -2.72
N ALA A 10 -16.77 -5.04 -2.36
CA ALA A 10 -17.32 -4.08 -3.31
C ALA A 10 -16.17 -3.30 -3.99
N PRO A 11 -16.31 -2.85 -5.24
CA PRO A 11 -15.27 -2.03 -5.89
C PRO A 11 -14.87 -0.80 -5.07
N SER A 12 -15.83 -0.17 -4.38
CA SER A 12 -15.57 0.95 -3.46
C SER A 12 -14.65 0.56 -2.30
N GLU A 13 -14.84 -0.60 -1.69
CA GLU A 13 -13.99 -1.08 -0.59
C GLU A 13 -12.56 -1.36 -1.08
N LEU A 14 -12.39 -1.82 -2.32
CA LEU A 14 -11.07 -1.98 -2.94
C LEU A 14 -10.40 -0.62 -3.20
N TYR A 15 -11.16 0.38 -3.66
CA TYR A 15 -10.66 1.75 -3.81
C TYR A 15 -10.26 2.37 -2.46
N ASP A 16 -11.07 2.20 -1.43
CA ASP A 16 -10.76 2.70 -0.08
C ASP A 16 -9.50 2.04 0.48
N ALA A 17 -9.36 0.72 0.29
CA ALA A 17 -8.16 0.00 0.67
C ALA A 17 -6.93 0.49 -0.11
N ALA A 18 -7.04 0.68 -1.42
CA ALA A 18 -5.95 1.18 -2.27
C ALA A 18 -5.50 2.58 -1.84
N GLN A 19 -6.45 3.50 -1.62
CA GLN A 19 -6.18 4.83 -1.10
C GLN A 19 -5.51 4.79 0.27
N SER A 20 -5.94 3.89 1.16
CA SER A 20 -5.30 3.69 2.46
C SER A 20 -3.83 3.27 2.33
N ARG A 21 -3.49 2.33 1.43
CA ARG A 21 -2.09 1.93 1.18
C ARG A 21 -1.26 3.06 0.59
N GLN A 22 -1.82 3.79 -0.37
CA GLN A 22 -1.15 4.94 -0.98
C GLN A 22 -0.93 6.06 0.03
N ALA A 23 -1.90 6.34 0.91
CA ALA A 23 -1.77 7.33 1.97
C ALA A 23 -0.68 6.92 2.98
N ALA A 24 -0.64 5.65 3.38
CA ALA A 24 0.42 5.12 4.25
C ALA A 24 1.81 5.28 3.62
N LEU A 25 1.95 4.94 2.33
CA LEU A 25 3.18 5.15 1.56
C LEU A 25 3.62 6.62 1.58
N VAL A 26 2.71 7.54 1.24
CA VAL A 26 3.02 8.99 1.22
C VAL A 26 3.39 9.50 2.61
N ASN A 27 2.71 9.03 3.66
CA ASN A 27 3.02 9.43 5.03
C ASN A 27 4.41 8.95 5.47
N LEU A 28 4.81 7.72 5.11
CA LEU A 28 6.16 7.22 5.37
C LEU A 28 7.22 8.03 4.61
N LEU A 29 6.99 8.34 3.33
CA LEU A 29 7.90 9.18 2.56
C LEU A 29 8.05 10.58 3.16
N ARG A 30 6.94 11.18 3.62
CA ARG A 30 6.97 12.48 4.32
C ARG A 30 7.70 12.40 5.66
N LEU A 31 7.53 11.31 6.41
CA LEU A 31 8.26 11.09 7.65
C LEU A 31 9.77 11.02 7.39
N LEU A 32 10.19 10.25 6.40
CA LEU A 32 11.59 10.11 6.01
C LEU A 32 12.19 11.43 5.49
N ALA A 33 11.44 12.15 4.64
CA ALA A 33 11.88 13.43 4.10
C ALA A 33 11.88 14.57 5.15
N GLY A 34 11.03 14.46 6.17
CA GLY A 34 10.91 15.45 7.25
C GLY A 34 11.94 15.25 8.36
N ALA A 35 12.68 14.15 8.37
CA ALA A 35 13.72 13.90 9.36
C ALA A 35 15.00 14.67 8.97
N PRO A 36 15.45 15.65 9.78
CA PRO A 36 16.67 16.40 9.50
C PRO A 36 17.93 15.54 9.62
N ASP A 37 17.85 14.50 10.45
CA ASP A 37 18.86 13.46 10.61
C ASP A 37 18.13 12.15 10.92
N LEU A 38 18.32 11.14 10.06
CA LEU A 38 17.83 9.78 10.29
C LEU A 38 18.81 8.97 11.17
N GLY A 39 19.90 9.61 11.61
CA GLY A 39 21.06 9.00 12.23
C GLY A 39 21.95 8.35 11.17
N ALA A 40 22.33 7.10 11.44
CA ALA A 40 23.05 6.24 10.51
C ALA A 40 22.39 4.86 10.49
N PRO A 41 21.19 4.72 9.87
CA PRO A 41 20.52 3.43 9.78
C PRO A 41 21.42 2.44 9.05
N THR A 42 21.41 1.18 9.52
CA THR A 42 22.14 0.11 8.83
C THR A 42 21.55 -0.12 7.45
N GLU A 43 22.35 -0.69 6.55
CA GLU A 43 21.89 -1.07 5.20
C GLU A 43 20.65 -1.98 5.27
N GLU A 44 20.63 -2.93 6.21
CA GLU A 44 19.48 -3.81 6.46
C GLU A 44 18.20 -3.04 6.84
N VAL A 45 18.32 -1.98 7.64
CA VAL A 45 17.16 -1.15 8.03
C VAL A 45 16.67 -0.33 6.84
N LEU A 46 17.57 0.22 6.02
CA LEU A 46 17.19 0.93 4.80
C LEU A 46 16.53 0.00 3.78
N ASP A 47 17.10 -1.17 3.55
CA ASP A 47 16.57 -2.17 2.62
C ASP A 47 15.17 -2.65 3.04
N GLY A 48 14.97 -2.93 4.33
CA GLY A 48 13.65 -3.26 4.88
C GLY A 48 12.65 -2.10 4.76
N THR A 49 13.12 -0.85 4.92
CA THR A 49 12.27 0.34 4.75
C THR A 49 11.83 0.48 3.29
N PHE A 50 12.76 0.36 2.33
CA PHE A 50 12.43 0.42 0.90
C PHE A 50 11.52 -0.73 0.47
N SER A 51 11.79 -1.95 0.94
CA SER A 51 10.92 -3.11 0.72
C SER A 51 9.49 -2.87 1.20
N ALA A 52 9.30 -2.21 2.35
CA ALA A 52 7.99 -1.86 2.85
C ALA A 52 7.28 -0.81 1.98
N LEU A 53 8.02 0.19 1.48
CA LEU A 53 7.48 1.21 0.57
C LEU A 53 7.06 0.58 -0.78
N GLU A 54 7.90 -0.30 -1.34
CA GLU A 54 7.61 -1.05 -2.56
C GLU A 54 6.38 -1.94 -2.38
N TYR A 55 6.27 -2.62 -1.24
CA TYR A 55 5.10 -3.43 -0.92
C TYR A 55 3.82 -2.59 -0.90
N LEU A 56 3.81 -1.44 -0.23
CA LEU A 56 2.64 -0.56 -0.17
C LEU A 56 2.24 -0.02 -1.54
N ALA A 57 3.22 0.35 -2.38
CA ALA A 57 2.99 0.81 -3.74
C ALA A 57 2.35 -0.30 -4.60
N ALA A 58 2.96 -1.49 -4.61
CA ALA A 58 2.46 -2.63 -5.37
C ALA A 58 1.08 -3.11 -4.88
N ASP A 59 0.83 -3.06 -3.56
CA ASP A 59 -0.47 -3.43 -3.01
C ASP A 59 -1.56 -2.44 -3.40
N ALA A 60 -1.29 -1.13 -3.33
CA ALA A 60 -2.21 -0.11 -3.79
C ALA A 60 -2.56 -0.28 -5.29
N GLU A 61 -1.54 -0.49 -6.14
CA GLU A 61 -1.73 -0.73 -7.58
C GLU A 61 -2.62 -1.95 -7.84
N ARG A 62 -2.35 -3.08 -7.17
CA ARG A 62 -3.18 -4.30 -7.31
C ARG A 62 -4.63 -4.07 -6.88
N LEU A 63 -4.84 -3.31 -5.80
CA LEU A 63 -6.19 -3.00 -5.31
C LEU A 63 -6.94 -2.09 -6.28
N TYR A 64 -6.29 -1.06 -6.84
CA TYR A 64 -6.87 -0.23 -7.89
C TYR A 64 -7.23 -1.04 -9.14
N ALA A 65 -6.31 -1.87 -9.64
CA ALA A 65 -6.55 -2.71 -10.80
C ALA A 65 -7.71 -3.70 -10.56
N ALA A 66 -7.79 -4.29 -9.37
CA ALA A 66 -8.90 -5.17 -9.00
C ALA A 66 -10.24 -4.43 -8.92
N ALA A 67 -10.25 -3.20 -8.41
CA ALA A 67 -11.44 -2.35 -8.37
C ALA A 67 -11.93 -2.00 -9.78
N GLU A 68 -11.01 -1.63 -10.68
CA GLU A 68 -11.32 -1.32 -12.08
C GLU A 68 -11.88 -2.53 -12.83
N GLN A 69 -11.25 -3.70 -12.67
CA GLN A 69 -11.72 -4.94 -13.29
C GLN A 69 -13.14 -5.31 -12.87
N ARG A 70 -13.53 -5.02 -11.61
CA ARG A 70 -14.89 -5.28 -11.10
C ARG A 70 -15.90 -4.19 -11.45
N THR A 71 -15.45 -3.01 -11.86
CA THR A 71 -16.30 -1.89 -12.28
C THR A 71 -16.57 -1.91 -13.79
N ARG A 72 -15.73 -2.60 -14.57
CA ARG A 72 -15.96 -2.78 -16.01
C ARG A 72 -17.19 -3.69 -16.26
N PRO A 73 -18.10 -3.29 -17.17
CA PRO A 73 -19.32 -4.03 -17.50
C PRO A 73 -19.06 -5.35 -18.24
#